data_AF-X0SZZ5-F1
#
_entry.id   AF-X0SZZ5-F1
#
_cell.length_a   1.000
_cell.length_b   1.000
_cell.length_c   1.000
_cell.angle_alpha   90.00
_cell.angle_beta   90.00
_cell.angle_gamma   90.00
#
_symmetry.space_group_name_H-M   'P 1'
#
loop_
_entity.id
_entity.type
_entity.pdbx_description
1 polymer ?
#
loop_
_entity_poly.entity_id
_entity_poly.type
_entity_poly.pdbx_seq_one_letter_code
_entity_poly.pdbx_strand_id
1 'polypeptide(L)'
;IEQLEYLIERLKQEKLEPFRRLVRKQVEEEFDKKYAEDVINITPCYRCLVPIPPADDKLVAACTLKGLPRNRNHCVIKAEVIFEKEYGFKPDMNVDDDVVNLKALAQKELEALRGRVFKENVSEEKLETLTPEEITEWKENIKDTFGEDYKFEEMENILGNKIAAIQSVSSIISSIQSQEALKLLFRLHGRNIGPPMDPPYINYNGVYGQFDQLHITKRGDCLACGDIEGEENIHLVVPFDADIGYIFKAMRIVGHEIEPILWMITNPVNKEM
;
A
#
# COMPACT_ATOMS: atom_id res chain seq x y z
N ILE A 1 -5.25 56.36 -21.91
CA ILE A 1 -5.73 55.15 -21.18
C ILE A 1 -4.51 54.33 -20.76
N GLU A 2 -3.66 53.91 -21.69
CA GLU A 2 -2.40 53.16 -21.42
C GLU A 2 -1.48 53.80 -20.37
N GLN A 3 -1.25 55.13 -20.42
CA GLN A 3 -0.41 55.83 -19.43
C GLN A 3 -0.99 55.78 -18.01
N LEU A 4 -2.31 55.78 -17.87
CA LEU A 4 -2.99 55.66 -16.58
C LEU A 4 -2.92 54.23 -16.06
N GLU A 5 -3.04 53.23 -16.95
CA GLU A 5 -2.87 51.81 -16.61
C GLU A 5 -1.45 51.53 -16.10
N TYR A 6 -0.43 52.05 -16.80
CA TYR A 6 0.97 51.96 -16.36
C TYR A 6 1.20 52.60 -14.98
N LEU A 7 0.62 53.79 -14.73
CA LEU A 7 0.72 54.48 -13.43
C LEU A 7 0.02 53.70 -12.30
N ILE A 8 -1.15 53.12 -12.58
CA ILE A 8 -1.88 52.27 -11.64
C ILE A 8 -1.05 51.03 -11.30
N GLU A 9 -0.45 50.39 -12.29
CA GLU A 9 0.36 49.18 -12.09
C GLU A 9 1.64 49.47 -11.31
N ARG A 10 2.31 50.59 -11.61
CA ARG A 10 3.47 51.07 -10.86
C ARG A 10 3.13 51.36 -9.39
N LEU A 11 2.01 52.05 -9.12
CA LEU A 11 1.56 52.31 -7.75
C LEU A 11 1.18 51.03 -6.99
N LYS A 12 0.57 50.05 -7.67
CA LYS A 12 0.31 48.73 -7.07
C LYS A 12 1.60 48.06 -6.64
N GLN A 13 2.63 48.05 -7.49
CA GLN A 13 3.92 47.42 -7.20
C GLN A 13 4.75 48.17 -6.14
N GLU A 14 4.82 49.50 -6.20
CA GLU A 14 5.70 50.30 -5.34
C GLU A 14 5.12 50.55 -3.94
N LYS A 15 3.79 50.66 -3.81
CA LYS A 15 3.14 51.09 -2.57
C LYS A 15 2.28 49.99 -1.96
N LEU A 16 1.47 49.35 -2.80
CA LEU A 16 0.39 48.46 -2.34
C LEU A 16 0.89 47.05 -2.01
N GLU A 17 1.78 46.49 -2.84
CA GLU A 17 2.38 45.18 -2.60
C GLU A 17 3.30 45.12 -1.37
N PRO A 18 4.19 46.10 -1.11
CA PRO A 18 4.98 46.13 0.12
C PRO A 18 4.12 46.22 1.38
N PHE A 19 3.06 47.03 1.33
CA PHE A 19 2.11 47.15 2.43
C PHE A 19 1.34 45.85 2.66
N ARG A 20 0.86 45.20 1.59
CA ARG A 20 0.20 43.88 1.67
C ARG A 20 1.11 42.84 2.29
N ARG A 21 2.39 42.78 1.92
CA ARG A 21 3.36 41.86 2.52
C ARG A 21 3.56 42.13 4.00
N LEU A 22 3.63 43.40 4.41
CA LEU A 22 3.79 43.77 5.82
C LEU A 22 2.57 43.37 6.66
N VAL A 23 1.36 43.67 6.18
CA VAL A 23 0.11 43.25 6.84
C VAL A 23 0.01 41.73 6.88
N ARG A 24 0.30 41.05 5.77
CA ARG A 24 0.29 39.58 5.70
C ARG A 24 1.22 38.96 6.73
N LYS A 25 2.45 39.48 6.85
CA LYS A 25 3.42 39.01 7.84
C LYS A 25 2.92 39.20 9.28
N GLN A 26 2.29 40.33 9.59
CA GLN A 26 1.71 40.58 10.91
C GLN A 26 0.56 39.61 11.22
N VAL A 27 -0.30 39.34 10.24
CA VAL A 27 -1.39 38.37 10.38
C VAL A 27 -0.85 36.95 10.54
N GLU A 28 0.14 36.56 9.75
CA GLU A 28 0.82 35.25 9.86
C GLU A 28 1.44 35.09 11.25
N GLU A 29 2.17 36.10 11.76
CA GLU A 29 2.76 36.05 13.11
C GLU A 29 1.72 35.96 14.24
N GLU A 30 0.56 36.59 14.10
CA GLU A 30 -0.53 36.47 15.06
C GLU A 30 -1.23 35.10 14.95
N PHE A 31 -1.44 34.63 13.72
CA PHE A 31 -2.06 33.33 13.45
C PHE A 31 -1.22 32.18 14.00
N ASP A 32 0.08 32.18 13.71
CA ASP A 32 1.02 31.15 14.15
C ASP A 32 1.12 31.05 15.66
N LYS A 33 0.97 32.18 16.38
CA LYS A 33 1.05 32.20 17.85
C LYS A 33 -0.23 31.80 18.55
N LYS A 34 -1.40 32.04 17.95
CA LYS A 34 -2.69 31.92 18.63
C LYS A 34 -3.60 30.81 18.09
N TYR A 35 -3.47 30.47 16.82
CA TYR A 35 -4.46 29.65 16.11
C TYR A 35 -3.85 28.47 15.34
N ALA A 36 -2.54 28.46 15.11
CA ALA A 36 -1.90 27.39 14.34
C ALA A 36 -2.06 26.00 14.96
N GLU A 37 -1.87 25.86 16.28
CA GLU A 37 -1.99 24.57 16.97
C GLU A 37 -3.38 23.95 16.80
N ASP A 38 -4.44 24.77 16.89
CA ASP A 38 -5.83 24.31 16.83
C ASP A 38 -6.30 23.96 15.40
N VAL A 39 -5.64 24.48 14.37
CA VAL A 39 -6.18 24.46 12.98
C VAL A 39 -5.27 23.72 11.99
N ILE A 40 -3.95 23.66 12.21
CA ILE A 40 -3.02 23.07 11.24
C ILE A 40 -2.97 21.54 11.34
N ASN A 41 -3.16 20.96 12.54
CA ASN A 41 -2.97 19.52 12.78
C ASN A 41 -4.29 18.78 13.03
N ILE A 42 -5.33 19.07 12.24
CA ILE A 42 -6.67 18.46 12.36
C ILE A 42 -6.89 17.28 11.42
N THR A 43 -6.22 17.25 10.26
CA THR A 43 -6.45 16.24 9.22
C THR A 43 -5.57 15.00 9.46
N PRO A 44 -6.10 13.77 9.31
CA PRO A 44 -5.28 12.55 9.38
C PRO A 44 -4.16 12.56 8.33
N CYS A 45 -2.96 12.16 8.74
CA CYS A 45 -1.86 11.95 7.80
C CYS A 45 -1.94 10.54 7.18
N TYR A 46 -1.07 10.28 6.20
CA TYR A 46 -0.95 8.94 5.60
C TYR A 46 -0.71 7.83 6.63
N ARG A 47 0.05 8.08 7.71
CA ARG A 47 0.34 7.09 8.75
C ARG A 47 -0.85 6.84 9.69
N CYS A 48 -1.83 7.73 9.76
CA CYS A 48 -3.11 7.44 10.45
C CYS A 48 -3.85 6.28 9.78
N LEU A 49 -3.55 6.02 8.51
CA LEU A 49 -4.24 5.06 7.67
C LEU A 49 -3.48 3.75 7.46
N VAL A 50 -2.25 3.62 7.97
CA VAL A 50 -1.49 2.40 7.74
C VAL A 50 -1.99 1.27 8.68
N PRO A 51 -2.23 0.05 8.15
CA PRO A 51 -1.89 -0.39 6.78
C PRO A 51 -2.99 -0.17 5.74
N ILE A 52 -2.74 0.67 4.72
CA ILE A 52 -3.49 0.69 3.45
C ILE A 52 -2.50 0.93 2.29
N PRO A 53 -1.69 -0.09 1.97
CA PRO A 53 -1.77 -0.69 0.63
C PRO A 53 -2.06 -2.19 0.71
N PRO A 54 -2.59 -2.82 -0.36
CA PRO A 54 -2.71 -4.28 -0.41
C PRO A 54 -1.35 -4.91 -0.12
N ALA A 55 -1.35 -6.08 0.52
CA ALA A 55 -0.13 -6.84 0.74
C ALA A 55 0.58 -7.02 -0.61
N ASP A 56 1.89 -6.72 -0.65
CA ASP A 56 2.69 -6.99 -1.84
C ASP A 56 2.64 -8.50 -2.10
N ASP A 57 2.09 -8.91 -3.25
CA ASP A 57 1.97 -10.32 -3.63
C ASP A 57 3.33 -11.03 -3.70
N LYS A 58 4.44 -10.27 -3.72
CA LYS A 58 5.81 -10.80 -3.60
C LYS A 58 6.23 -11.17 -2.19
N LEU A 59 5.55 -10.68 -1.16
CA LEU A 59 5.83 -11.00 0.25
C LEU A 59 5.32 -12.40 0.56
N VAL A 60 5.98 -13.39 -0.03
CA VAL A 60 5.70 -14.80 0.16
C VAL A 60 6.61 -15.33 1.27
N ALA A 61 6.03 -16.08 2.20
CA ALA A 61 6.82 -16.73 3.25
C ALA A 61 7.92 -17.62 2.64
N ALA A 62 9.14 -17.53 3.16
CA ALA A 62 10.28 -18.30 2.66
C ALA A 62 10.04 -19.82 2.67
N CYS A 63 9.21 -20.31 3.59
CA CYS A 63 8.79 -21.72 3.64
C CYS A 63 7.98 -22.15 2.40
N THR A 64 7.23 -21.24 1.79
CA THR A 64 6.47 -21.49 0.55
C THR A 64 7.41 -21.53 -0.66
N LEU A 65 8.43 -20.67 -0.70
CA LEU A 65 9.41 -20.62 -1.79
C LEU A 65 10.41 -21.78 -1.73
N LYS A 66 10.87 -22.13 -0.52
CA LYS A 66 11.72 -23.31 -0.29
C LYS A 66 10.93 -24.62 -0.39
N GLY A 67 9.67 -24.59 0.01
CA GLY A 67 8.76 -25.73 0.00
C GLY A 67 7.87 -25.76 -1.25
N LEU A 68 6.56 -25.78 -1.00
CA LEU A 68 5.55 -26.04 -2.01
C LEU A 68 4.81 -24.74 -2.40
N PRO A 69 4.86 -24.32 -3.67
CA PRO A 69 4.04 -23.20 -4.13
C PRO A 69 2.56 -23.56 -3.99
N ARG A 70 1.72 -22.56 -3.72
CA ARG A 70 0.28 -22.72 -3.44
C ARG A 70 -0.61 -22.08 -4.50
N ASN A 71 -0.10 -21.10 -5.23
CA ASN A 71 -0.80 -20.40 -6.29
C ASN A 71 0.16 -20.23 -7.47
N ARG A 72 -0.38 -19.72 -8.58
CA ARG A 72 0.35 -19.43 -9.80
C ARG A 72 1.53 -18.47 -9.55
N ASN A 73 1.31 -17.33 -8.89
CA ASN A 73 2.36 -16.34 -8.62
C ASN A 73 3.54 -16.92 -7.82
N HIS A 74 3.30 -17.80 -6.85
CA HIS A 74 4.35 -18.48 -6.09
C HIS A 74 5.25 -19.34 -6.98
N CYS A 75 4.71 -19.93 -8.06
CA CYS A 75 5.52 -20.70 -9.01
C CYS A 75 6.52 -19.82 -9.74
N VAL A 76 6.14 -18.59 -10.12
CA VAL A 76 7.06 -17.63 -10.77
C VAL A 76 8.12 -17.12 -9.79
N ILE A 77 7.72 -16.76 -8.58
CA ILE A 77 8.66 -16.29 -7.54
C ILE A 77 9.64 -17.41 -7.16
N LYS A 78 9.16 -18.66 -7.09
CA LYS A 78 10.03 -19.81 -6.87
C LYS A 78 10.96 -20.07 -8.06
N ALA A 79 10.47 -19.89 -9.29
CA ALA A 79 11.29 -20.01 -10.49
C ALA A 79 12.41 -18.97 -10.54
N GLU A 80 12.20 -17.73 -10.07
CA GLU A 80 13.26 -16.73 -9.93
C GLU A 80 14.38 -17.23 -8.99
N VAL A 81 14.00 -17.82 -7.85
CA VAL A 81 14.96 -18.40 -6.89
C VAL A 81 15.70 -19.62 -7.48
N ILE A 82 15.04 -20.42 -8.32
CA ILE A 82 15.69 -21.55 -9.01
C ILE A 82 16.63 -21.04 -10.10
N PHE A 83 16.21 -20.05 -10.87
CA PHE A 83 17.02 -19.42 -11.90
C PHE A 83 18.32 -18.87 -11.31
N GLU A 84 18.23 -18.13 -10.19
CA GLU A 84 19.41 -17.61 -9.51
C GLU A 84 20.38 -18.71 -9.04
N LYS A 85 19.84 -19.88 -8.65
CA LYS A 85 20.66 -21.05 -8.28
C LYS A 85 21.30 -21.74 -9.48
N GLU A 86 20.60 -21.84 -10.61
CA GLU A 86 21.07 -22.54 -11.80
C GLU A 86 22.09 -21.70 -12.59
N TYR A 87 21.84 -20.40 -12.73
CA TYR A 87 22.61 -19.50 -13.58
C TYR A 87 23.57 -18.59 -12.79
N GLY A 88 23.39 -18.46 -11.47
CA GLY A 88 24.27 -17.65 -10.60
C GLY A 88 24.04 -16.15 -10.65
N PHE A 89 22.98 -15.70 -11.32
CA PHE A 89 22.54 -14.32 -11.39
C PHE A 89 21.01 -14.25 -11.46
N LYS A 90 20.44 -13.07 -11.18
CA LYS A 90 18.99 -12.85 -11.25
C LYS A 90 18.55 -12.64 -12.70
N PRO A 91 17.39 -13.18 -13.11
CA PRO A 91 16.92 -13.04 -14.48
C PRO A 91 16.73 -11.56 -14.84
N ASP A 92 17.27 -11.12 -15.98
CA ASP A 92 17.02 -9.79 -16.52
C ASP A 92 15.77 -9.82 -17.42
N MET A 93 14.73 -9.08 -17.03
CA MET A 93 13.48 -9.03 -17.81
C MET A 93 13.63 -8.34 -19.16
N ASN A 94 14.76 -7.67 -19.43
CA ASN A 94 15.06 -7.07 -20.74
C ASN A 94 15.79 -8.02 -21.69
N VAL A 95 16.21 -9.20 -21.22
CA VAL A 95 16.90 -10.21 -22.01
C VAL A 95 15.93 -11.35 -22.31
N ASP A 96 15.55 -11.51 -23.58
CA ASP A 96 14.55 -12.49 -23.98
C ASP A 96 14.91 -13.92 -23.56
N ASP A 97 16.19 -14.29 -23.63
CA ASP A 97 16.67 -15.62 -23.23
C ASP A 97 16.45 -15.89 -21.72
N ASP A 98 16.69 -14.89 -20.87
CA ASP A 98 16.47 -15.01 -19.42
C ASP A 98 14.99 -15.21 -19.12
N VAL A 99 14.12 -14.45 -19.81
CA VAL A 99 12.66 -14.57 -19.65
C VAL A 99 12.15 -15.91 -20.17
N VAL A 100 12.68 -16.43 -21.27
CA VAL A 100 12.32 -17.76 -21.79
C VAL A 100 12.72 -18.86 -20.81
N ASN A 101 13.95 -18.81 -20.29
CA ASN A 101 14.45 -19.79 -19.33
C ASN A 101 13.65 -19.72 -18.01
N LEU A 102 13.38 -18.51 -17.51
CA LEU A 102 12.55 -18.30 -16.33
C LEU A 102 11.13 -18.83 -16.54
N LYS A 103 10.51 -18.54 -17.69
CA LYS A 103 9.18 -19.06 -18.03
C LYS A 103 9.16 -20.59 -18.03
N ALA A 104 10.20 -21.24 -18.57
CA ALA A 104 10.29 -22.70 -18.58
C ALA A 104 10.35 -23.27 -17.15
N LEU A 105 11.13 -22.65 -16.26
CA LEU A 105 11.19 -23.02 -14.85
C LEU A 105 9.85 -22.79 -14.14
N ALA A 106 9.19 -21.65 -14.39
CA ALA A 106 7.88 -21.34 -13.83
C ALA A 106 6.80 -22.32 -14.31
N GLN A 107 6.82 -22.69 -15.59
CA GLN A 107 5.89 -23.65 -16.17
C GLN A 107 6.04 -25.03 -15.54
N LYS A 108 7.29 -25.48 -15.32
CA LYS A 108 7.58 -26.74 -14.61
C LYS A 108 7.02 -26.74 -13.18
N GLU A 109 7.15 -25.64 -12.45
CA GLU A 109 6.59 -25.52 -11.10
C GLU A 109 5.04 -25.47 -11.11
N LEU A 110 4.44 -24.85 -12.14
CA LEU A 110 2.98 -24.82 -12.31
C LEU A 110 2.42 -26.22 -12.63
N GLU A 111 3.07 -26.99 -13.48
CA GLU A 111 2.69 -28.38 -13.78
C GLU A 111 2.83 -29.27 -12.54
N ALA A 112 3.92 -29.09 -11.78
CA ALA A 112 4.11 -29.79 -10.51
C ALA A 112 3.02 -29.43 -9.48
N LEU A 113 2.61 -28.17 -9.42
CA LEU A 113 1.49 -27.70 -8.59
C LEU A 113 0.17 -28.37 -9.01
N ARG A 114 -0.20 -28.30 -10.29
CA ARG A 114 -1.44 -28.91 -10.81
C ARG A 114 -1.46 -30.41 -10.58
N GLY A 115 -0.34 -31.10 -10.85
CA GLY A 115 -0.20 -32.54 -10.62
C GLY A 115 -0.31 -32.93 -9.15
N ARG A 116 0.22 -32.11 -8.24
CA ARG A 116 0.08 -32.32 -6.79
C ARG A 116 -1.37 -32.17 -6.35
N VAL A 117 -2.02 -31.08 -6.74
CA VAL A 117 -3.44 -30.81 -6.41
C VAL A 117 -4.34 -31.93 -6.94
N PHE A 118 -4.06 -32.45 -8.14
CA PHE A 118 -4.77 -33.60 -8.67
C PHE A 118 -4.61 -34.84 -7.77
N LYS A 119 -3.38 -35.18 -7.37
CA LYS A 119 -3.11 -36.34 -6.48
C LYS A 119 -3.66 -36.18 -5.07
N GLU A 120 -3.72 -34.96 -4.53
CA GLU A 120 -4.29 -34.68 -3.21
C GLU A 120 -5.82 -34.83 -3.22
N ASN A 121 -6.49 -34.49 -4.33
CA ASN A 121 -7.94 -34.58 -4.47
C ASN A 121 -8.43 -35.95 -4.96
N VAL A 122 -7.59 -36.67 -5.73
CA VAL A 122 -7.91 -37.97 -6.29
C VAL A 122 -6.95 -39.02 -5.73
N SER A 123 -7.43 -39.79 -4.75
CA SER A 123 -6.70 -40.93 -4.18
C SER A 123 -6.49 -42.03 -5.23
N GLU A 124 -5.46 -42.85 -5.04
CA GLU A 124 -5.12 -43.96 -5.94
C GLU A 124 -6.30 -44.94 -6.15
N GLU A 125 -7.08 -45.20 -5.09
CA GLU A 125 -8.30 -46.02 -5.16
C GLU A 125 -9.41 -45.40 -6.00
N LYS A 126 -9.55 -44.07 -6.00
CA LYS A 126 -10.54 -43.37 -6.83
C LYS A 126 -10.11 -43.30 -8.30
N LEU A 127 -8.81 -43.20 -8.55
CA LEU A 127 -8.24 -43.20 -9.91
C LEU A 127 -8.59 -44.46 -10.69
N GLU A 128 -8.64 -45.63 -10.03
CA GLU A 128 -9.00 -46.90 -10.67
C GLU A 128 -10.49 -47.00 -11.03
N THR A 129 -11.34 -46.21 -10.38
CA THR A 129 -12.79 -46.20 -10.60
C THR A 129 -13.27 -45.10 -11.55
N LEU A 130 -12.42 -44.10 -11.82
CA LEU A 130 -12.78 -42.94 -12.65
C LEU A 130 -12.66 -43.27 -14.14
N THR A 131 -13.61 -42.75 -14.90
CA THR A 131 -13.56 -42.80 -16.36
C THR A 131 -12.52 -41.82 -16.91
N PRO A 132 -11.98 -42.05 -18.12
CA PRO A 132 -11.05 -41.11 -18.77
C PRO A 132 -11.63 -39.70 -18.96
N GLU A 133 -12.95 -39.59 -19.11
CA GLU A 133 -13.69 -38.35 -19.28
C GLU A 133 -13.68 -37.53 -17.97
N GLU A 134 -14.00 -38.16 -16.84
CA GLU A 134 -13.96 -37.51 -15.53
C GLU A 134 -12.53 -37.07 -15.16
N ILE A 135 -11.52 -37.87 -15.49
CA ILE A 135 -10.11 -37.48 -15.28
C ILE A 135 -9.75 -36.22 -16.06
N THR A 136 -10.30 -36.07 -17.27
CA THR A 136 -10.06 -34.90 -18.12
C THR A 136 -10.76 -33.67 -17.55
N GLU A 137 -12.01 -33.82 -17.11
CA GLU A 137 -12.78 -32.76 -16.44
C GLU A 137 -12.09 -32.27 -15.16
N TRP A 138 -11.56 -33.17 -14.33
CA TRP A 138 -10.76 -32.80 -13.15
C TRP A 138 -9.52 -31.98 -13.52
N LYS A 139 -8.83 -32.35 -14.60
CA LYS A 139 -7.65 -31.60 -15.07
C LYS A 139 -8.02 -30.23 -15.61
N GLU A 140 -9.14 -30.11 -16.33
CA GLU A 140 -9.67 -28.84 -16.81
C GLU A 140 -10.08 -27.93 -15.64
N ASN A 141 -10.80 -28.44 -14.65
CA ASN A 141 -11.16 -27.69 -13.45
C ASN A 141 -9.94 -27.17 -12.69
N ILE A 142 -8.88 -27.97 -12.58
CA ILE A 142 -7.60 -27.55 -11.99
C ILE A 142 -6.95 -26.46 -12.84
N LYS A 143 -6.99 -26.58 -14.17
CA LYS A 143 -6.46 -25.58 -15.08
C LYS A 143 -7.21 -24.25 -14.97
N ASP A 144 -8.53 -24.27 -14.88
CA ASP A 144 -9.36 -23.09 -14.67
C ASP A 144 -9.09 -22.42 -13.32
N THR A 145 -8.85 -23.22 -12.28
CA THR A 145 -8.56 -22.72 -10.93
C THR A 145 -7.18 -22.08 -10.82
N PHE A 146 -6.16 -22.70 -11.41
CA PHE A 146 -4.76 -22.25 -11.31
C PHE A 146 -4.29 -21.42 -12.52
N GLY A 147 -5.19 -21.13 -13.46
CA GLY A 147 -4.94 -20.38 -14.68
C GLY A 147 -4.25 -21.20 -15.76
N GLU A 148 -4.22 -20.66 -16.97
CA GLU A 148 -3.55 -21.21 -18.15
C GLU A 148 -2.02 -21.22 -18.04
N ASP A 149 -1.36 -21.88 -18.98
CA ASP A 149 0.10 -21.89 -19.11
C ASP A 149 0.65 -20.47 -19.27
N TYR A 150 1.90 -20.26 -18.81
CA TYR A 150 2.47 -18.93 -18.78
C TYR A 150 2.73 -18.35 -20.17
N LYS A 151 2.35 -17.10 -20.34
CA LYS A 151 2.80 -16.25 -21.44
C LYS A 151 4.10 -15.54 -21.07
N PHE A 152 4.82 -15.07 -22.08
CA PHE A 152 6.13 -14.43 -21.90
C PHE A 152 6.01 -13.17 -21.03
N GLU A 153 4.99 -12.36 -21.27
CA GLU A 153 4.74 -11.08 -20.60
C GLU A 153 4.38 -11.25 -19.11
N GLU A 154 3.90 -12.43 -18.72
CA GLU A 154 3.46 -12.68 -17.35
C GLU A 154 4.63 -12.78 -16.36
N MET A 155 5.82 -13.15 -16.82
CA MET A 155 7.00 -13.19 -15.97
C MET A 155 7.32 -11.79 -15.44
N GLU A 156 7.34 -10.81 -16.35
CA GLU A 156 7.58 -9.42 -16.01
C GLU A 156 6.41 -8.81 -15.21
N ASN A 157 5.16 -9.21 -15.49
CA ASN A 157 4.01 -8.71 -14.73
C ASN A 157 4.05 -9.17 -13.27
N ILE A 158 4.32 -10.45 -13.03
CA ILE A 158 4.33 -11.06 -11.69
C ILE A 158 5.59 -10.63 -10.93
N LEU A 159 6.77 -10.74 -11.54
CA LEU A 159 8.02 -10.30 -10.91
C LEU A 159 8.19 -8.78 -10.88
N GLY A 160 7.47 -8.03 -11.70
CA GLY A 160 7.45 -6.57 -11.64
C GLY A 160 6.45 -6.03 -10.62
N ASN A 161 5.55 -6.87 -10.09
CA ASN A 161 4.34 -6.45 -9.39
C ASN A 161 3.63 -5.31 -10.15
N LYS A 162 3.43 -5.52 -11.46
CA LYS A 162 2.86 -4.50 -12.34
C LYS A 162 1.38 -4.30 -12.02
N ILE A 163 1.04 -3.10 -11.58
CA ILE A 163 -0.34 -2.69 -11.32
C ILE A 163 -0.99 -2.29 -12.65
N ALA A 164 -2.14 -2.87 -12.97
CA ALA A 164 -2.91 -2.47 -14.14
C ALA A 164 -3.32 -0.99 -14.02
N ALA A 165 -2.95 -0.19 -15.02
CA ALA A 165 -3.19 1.24 -15.04
C ALA A 165 -4.02 1.64 -16.26
N ILE A 166 -5.12 2.35 -16.04
CA ILE A 166 -6.01 2.85 -17.09
C ILE A 166 -6.04 4.38 -17.01
N GLN A 167 -5.82 5.05 -18.14
CA GLN A 167 -5.72 6.51 -18.20
C GLN A 167 -6.97 7.23 -17.67
N SER A 168 -8.16 6.66 -17.84
CA SER A 168 -9.42 7.23 -17.35
C SER A 168 -9.43 7.39 -15.84
N VAL A 169 -9.03 6.35 -15.09
CA VAL A 169 -8.94 6.38 -13.62
C VAL A 169 -7.94 7.45 -13.17
N SER A 170 -6.75 7.48 -13.78
CA SER A 170 -5.74 8.50 -13.47
C SER A 170 -6.25 9.90 -13.74
N SER A 171 -7.03 10.10 -14.81
CA SER A 171 -7.59 11.41 -15.18
C SER A 171 -8.66 11.87 -14.18
N ILE A 172 -9.50 10.96 -13.69
CA ILE A 172 -10.52 11.24 -12.68
C ILE A 172 -9.87 11.64 -11.35
N ILE A 173 -8.92 10.84 -10.86
CA ILE A 173 -8.20 11.15 -9.60
C ILE A 173 -7.42 12.47 -9.72
N SER A 174 -6.72 12.68 -10.83
CA SER A 174 -5.94 13.92 -11.06
C SER A 174 -6.84 15.15 -11.13
N SER A 175 -8.04 15.03 -11.71
CA SER A 175 -9.02 16.12 -11.76
C SER A 175 -9.47 16.54 -10.37
N ILE A 176 -9.81 15.58 -9.51
CA ILE A 176 -10.21 15.83 -8.11
C ILE A 176 -9.07 16.51 -7.34
N GLN A 177 -7.85 15.95 -7.42
CA GLN A 177 -6.67 16.52 -6.76
C GLN A 177 -6.37 17.94 -7.25
N SER A 178 -6.51 18.19 -8.55
CA SER A 178 -6.28 19.52 -9.14
C SER A 178 -7.30 20.55 -8.66
N GLN A 179 -8.57 20.15 -8.50
CA GLN A 179 -9.60 21.04 -7.96
C GLN A 179 -9.33 21.40 -6.50
N GLU A 180 -8.92 20.44 -5.67
CA GLU A 180 -8.55 20.72 -4.28
C GLU A 180 -7.30 21.60 -4.18
N ALA A 181 -6.28 21.35 -5.01
CA ALA A 181 -5.11 22.20 -5.09
C ALA A 181 -5.48 23.65 -5.46
N LEU A 182 -6.36 23.84 -6.44
CA LEU A 182 -6.86 25.16 -6.82
C LEU A 182 -7.60 25.84 -5.66
N LYS A 183 -8.51 25.14 -4.96
CA LYS A 183 -9.23 25.70 -3.81
C LYS A 183 -8.27 26.21 -2.74
N LEU A 184 -7.22 25.45 -2.43
CA LEU A 184 -6.19 25.84 -1.46
C LEU A 184 -5.35 27.03 -1.95
N LEU A 185 -4.90 27.01 -3.21
CA LEU A 185 -4.12 28.11 -3.80
C LEU A 185 -4.90 29.43 -3.83
N PHE A 186 -6.18 29.41 -4.24
CA PHE A 186 -7.00 30.62 -4.25
C PHE A 186 -7.17 31.17 -2.83
N ARG A 187 -7.36 30.30 -1.82
CA ARG A 187 -7.46 30.69 -0.42
C ARG A 187 -6.19 31.35 0.08
N LEU A 188 -5.01 30.83 -0.29
CA LEU A 188 -3.71 31.46 0.00
C LEU A 188 -3.54 32.86 -0.61
N HIS A 189 -4.29 33.17 -1.67
CA HIS A 189 -4.34 34.49 -2.31
C HIS A 189 -5.55 35.34 -1.86
N GLY A 190 -6.24 34.95 -0.79
CA GLY A 190 -7.37 35.70 -0.23
C GLY A 190 -8.66 35.61 -1.04
N ARG A 191 -8.77 34.63 -1.95
CA ARG A 191 -9.98 34.34 -2.74
C ARG A 191 -10.58 33.02 -2.29
N ASN A 192 -11.90 32.93 -2.18
CA ASN A 192 -12.58 31.69 -1.81
C ASN A 192 -13.42 31.19 -2.99
N ILE A 193 -13.03 30.05 -3.56
CA ILE A 193 -13.75 29.38 -4.68
C ILE A 193 -14.47 28.10 -4.22
N GLY A 194 -14.55 27.87 -2.90
CA GLY A 194 -15.22 26.71 -2.30
C GLY A 194 -14.48 26.18 -1.07
N PRO A 195 -15.16 25.44 -0.16
CA PRO A 195 -14.51 24.72 0.92
C PRO A 195 -13.60 23.59 0.40
N PRO A 196 -12.48 23.31 1.07
CA PRO A 196 -11.76 22.06 0.88
C PRO A 196 -12.69 20.86 1.09
N MET A 197 -12.42 19.76 0.41
CA MET A 197 -13.19 18.53 0.52
C MET A 197 -13.20 18.00 1.96
N ASP A 198 -14.40 17.68 2.45
CA ASP A 198 -14.67 17.02 3.74
C ASP A 198 -15.80 15.99 3.50
N PRO A 199 -15.58 14.68 3.71
CA PRO A 199 -14.38 14.02 4.26
C PRO A 199 -13.12 14.15 3.40
N PRO A 200 -11.91 14.15 3.98
CA PRO A 200 -10.66 14.38 3.25
C PRO A 200 -10.24 13.23 2.33
N TYR A 201 -10.84 12.05 2.47
CA TYR A 201 -10.51 10.86 1.69
C TYR A 201 -11.68 10.38 0.87
N ILE A 202 -11.37 9.98 -0.37
CA ILE A 202 -12.33 9.44 -1.34
C ILE A 202 -11.74 8.19 -1.98
N ASN A 203 -12.55 7.15 -2.10
CA ASN A 203 -12.27 5.98 -2.91
C ASN A 203 -13.07 6.09 -4.21
N TYR A 204 -12.43 5.79 -5.34
CA TYR A 204 -13.10 5.72 -6.64
C TYR A 204 -13.01 4.31 -7.19
N ASN A 205 -14.17 3.68 -7.37
CA ASN A 205 -14.27 2.38 -8.00
C ASN A 205 -14.52 2.56 -9.50
N GLY A 206 -13.47 2.35 -10.31
CA GLY A 206 -13.54 2.47 -11.77
C GLY A 206 -14.41 1.41 -12.47
N VAL A 207 -14.71 0.29 -11.82
CA VAL A 207 -15.57 -0.77 -12.38
C VAL A 207 -17.04 -0.35 -12.32
N TYR A 208 -17.47 0.22 -11.19
CA TYR A 208 -18.85 0.67 -10.99
C TYR A 208 -19.06 2.17 -11.21
N GLY A 209 -18.00 2.94 -11.42
CA GLY A 209 -18.04 4.39 -11.54
C GLY A 209 -18.49 5.09 -10.25
N GLN A 210 -18.25 4.47 -9.08
CA GLN A 210 -18.75 4.93 -7.79
C GLN A 210 -17.68 5.67 -6.99
N PHE A 211 -18.13 6.66 -6.22
CA PHE A 211 -17.30 7.42 -5.29
C PHE A 211 -17.77 7.16 -3.87
N ASP A 212 -16.86 6.65 -3.04
CA ASP A 212 -17.11 6.40 -1.63
C ASP A 212 -16.30 7.36 -0.78
N GLN A 213 -16.96 8.15 0.07
CA GLN A 213 -16.27 9.03 1.01
C GLN A 213 -15.84 8.24 2.24
N LEU A 214 -14.56 8.39 2.61
CA LEU A 214 -13.99 7.73 3.78
C LEU A 214 -13.86 8.74 4.93
N HIS A 215 -14.67 8.53 5.96
CA HIS A 215 -14.65 9.33 7.19
C HIS A 215 -13.48 8.90 8.08
N ILE A 216 -12.28 9.32 7.72
CA ILE A 216 -11.07 9.02 8.47
C ILE A 216 -10.79 10.17 9.42
N THR A 217 -10.60 9.85 10.70
CA THR A 217 -10.23 10.80 11.74
C THR A 217 -8.73 10.69 12.05
N LYS A 218 -8.13 11.82 12.44
CA LYS A 218 -6.75 11.84 12.94
C LYS A 218 -6.68 11.01 14.22
N ARG A 219 -5.70 10.11 14.30
CA ARG A 219 -5.44 9.34 15.52
C ARG A 219 -4.44 10.07 16.41
N GLY A 220 -4.75 10.19 17.69
CA GLY A 220 -3.83 10.78 18.69
C GLY A 220 -2.59 9.92 18.92
N ASP A 221 -2.69 8.61 18.69
CA ASP A 221 -1.60 7.63 18.78
C ASP A 221 -0.77 7.49 17.50
N CYS A 222 -0.97 8.39 16.52
CA CYS A 222 -0.22 8.32 15.28
C CYS A 222 1.25 8.71 15.49
N LEU A 223 2.18 7.82 15.18
CA LEU A 223 3.63 8.09 15.24
C LEU A 223 4.11 9.28 14.39
N ALA A 224 3.31 9.74 13.41
CA ALA A 224 3.70 10.80 12.51
C ALA A 224 3.05 12.16 12.82
N CYS A 225 1.75 12.18 13.14
CA CYS A 225 1.03 13.44 13.39
C CYS A 225 0.29 13.49 14.73
N GLY A 226 0.33 12.40 15.51
CA GLY A 226 -0.20 12.34 16.86
C GLY A 226 0.79 12.90 17.88
N ASP A 227 0.44 12.79 19.16
CA ASP A 227 1.17 13.44 20.25
C ASP A 227 2.24 12.51 20.87
N ILE A 228 2.56 11.41 20.20
CA ILE A 228 3.53 10.41 20.67
C ILE A 228 4.96 10.82 20.27
N GLU A 229 5.84 10.95 21.24
CA GLU A 229 7.25 11.37 21.06
C GLU A 229 8.23 10.25 20.63
N GLY A 230 7.74 9.12 20.09
CA GLY A 230 8.60 8.10 19.49
C GLY A 230 8.10 6.67 19.57
N GLU A 231 8.86 5.77 18.95
CA GLU A 231 8.72 4.32 19.03
C GLU A 231 10.04 3.73 19.52
N GLU A 232 10.00 2.95 20.60
CA GLU A 232 11.16 2.22 21.09
C GLU A 232 10.96 0.73 20.80
N ASN A 233 11.83 0.17 19.95
CA ASN A 233 11.81 -1.26 19.65
C ASN A 233 12.57 -2.03 20.74
N ILE A 234 11.83 -2.74 21.57
CA ILE A 234 12.40 -3.57 22.64
C ILE A 234 12.34 -5.04 22.22
N HIS A 235 13.51 -5.67 22.10
CA HIS A 235 13.61 -7.09 21.83
C HIS A 235 13.51 -7.89 23.13
N LEU A 236 12.35 -8.53 23.35
CA LEU A 236 12.11 -9.39 24.50
C LEU A 236 12.26 -10.86 24.12
N VAL A 237 13.02 -11.63 24.90
CA VAL A 237 13.07 -13.08 24.79
C VAL A 237 11.96 -13.66 25.66
N VAL A 238 10.92 -14.22 25.02
CA VAL A 238 9.74 -14.76 25.71
C VAL A 238 9.66 -16.28 25.47
N PRO A 239 9.54 -17.10 26.53
CA PRO A 239 9.28 -18.54 26.40
C PRO A 239 7.95 -18.81 25.67
N PHE A 240 7.87 -19.91 24.91
CA PHE A 240 6.67 -20.25 24.12
C PHE A 240 5.41 -20.52 24.97
N ASP A 241 5.60 -20.88 26.23
CA ASP A 241 4.56 -21.20 27.21
C ASP A 241 4.21 -20.04 28.14
N ALA A 242 4.81 -18.86 27.93
CA ALA A 242 4.64 -17.71 28.80
C ALA A 242 3.26 -17.05 28.64
N ASP A 243 2.74 -16.54 29.76
CA ASP A 243 1.53 -15.72 29.78
C ASP A 243 1.83 -14.27 29.34
N ILE A 244 0.77 -13.52 29.02
CA ILE A 244 0.88 -12.08 28.71
C ILE A 244 1.52 -11.31 29.89
N GLY A 245 1.28 -11.78 31.13
CA GLY A 245 1.90 -11.23 32.33
C GLY A 245 3.43 -11.26 32.30
N TYR A 246 4.03 -12.25 31.64
CA TYR A 246 5.47 -12.36 31.47
C TYR A 246 6.06 -11.24 30.63
N ILE A 247 5.33 -10.73 29.64
CA ILE A 247 5.79 -9.59 28.80
C ILE A 247 6.04 -8.36 29.68
N PHE A 248 5.12 -8.04 30.59
CA PHE A 248 5.29 -6.93 31.54
C PHE A 248 6.44 -7.15 32.52
N LYS A 249 6.68 -8.38 32.96
CA LYS A 249 7.85 -8.72 33.80
C LYS A 249 9.15 -8.54 33.00
N ALA A 250 9.19 -9.01 31.76
CA ALA A 250 10.37 -8.89 30.89
C ALA A 250 10.69 -7.43 30.58
N MET A 251 9.67 -6.58 30.35
CA MET A 251 9.85 -5.13 30.19
C MET A 251 10.48 -4.47 31.41
N ARG A 252 10.06 -4.85 32.63
CA ARG A 252 10.68 -4.34 33.87
C ARG A 252 12.14 -4.74 33.99
N ILE A 253 12.50 -5.95 33.58
CA ILE A 253 13.89 -6.43 33.60
C ILE A 253 14.78 -5.60 32.66
N VAL A 254 14.24 -5.15 31.53
CA VAL A 254 14.95 -4.32 30.54
C VAL A 254 15.05 -2.85 30.97
N GLY A 255 14.35 -2.47 32.06
CA GLY A 255 14.39 -1.12 32.64
C GLY A 255 13.16 -0.27 32.34
N HIS A 256 12.09 -0.84 31.77
CA HIS A 256 10.84 -0.14 31.50
C HIS A 256 9.78 -0.53 32.55
N GLU A 257 9.45 0.38 33.45
CA GLU A 257 8.37 0.20 34.42
C GLU A 257 7.03 0.50 33.79
N ILE A 258 6.39 -0.55 33.28
CA ILE A 258 5.08 -0.47 32.61
C ILE A 258 3.99 -1.01 33.56
N GLU A 259 2.91 -0.24 33.73
CA GLU A 259 1.73 -0.65 34.49
C GLU A 259 0.73 -1.40 33.59
N PRO A 260 0.43 -2.69 33.82
CA PRO A 260 -0.39 -3.48 32.89
C PRO A 260 -1.79 -2.92 32.60
N ILE A 261 -2.35 -2.14 33.53
CA ILE A 261 -3.71 -1.59 33.44
C ILE A 261 -3.79 -0.40 32.47
N LEU A 262 -2.67 0.32 32.28
CA LEU A 262 -2.60 1.51 31.44
C LEU A 262 -2.24 1.21 29.99
N TRP A 263 -2.01 -0.06 29.64
CA TRP A 263 -1.42 -0.46 28.36
C TRP A 263 -2.30 -1.47 27.63
N MET A 264 -2.38 -1.31 26.31
CA MET A 264 -3.13 -2.19 25.41
C MET A 264 -2.17 -2.88 24.45
N ILE A 265 -2.26 -4.20 24.38
CA ILE A 265 -1.53 -4.99 23.37
C ILE A 265 -2.47 -5.17 22.19
N THR A 266 -2.03 -4.81 21.00
CA THR A 266 -2.79 -5.02 19.76
C THR A 266 -1.94 -5.78 18.77
N ASN A 267 -2.58 -6.58 17.93
CA ASN A 267 -1.89 -7.19 16.81
C ASN A 267 -1.53 -6.10 15.77
N PRO A 268 -0.26 -5.99 15.36
CA PRO A 268 0.19 -4.89 14.52
C PRO A 268 -0.45 -4.87 13.13
N VAL A 269 -0.95 -6.01 12.65
CA VAL A 269 -1.48 -6.18 11.29
C VAL A 269 -2.96 -5.81 11.21
N ASN A 270 -3.79 -6.32 12.12
CA ASN A 270 -5.24 -6.12 12.10
C ASN A 270 -5.75 -5.13 13.16
N LYS A 271 -4.88 -4.70 14.10
CA LYS A 271 -5.20 -3.81 15.23
C LYS A 271 -6.28 -4.36 16.17
N GLU A 272 -6.54 -5.67 16.13
CA GLU A 272 -7.41 -6.36 17.07
C GLU A 272 -6.69 -6.58 18.42
N MET A 273 -7.48 -6.65 19.50
CA MET A 273 -7.01 -6.98 20.86
C MET A 273 -6.69 -8.48 20.99
#